data_AF-A0A2D5ZRL9-F1
#
_entry.id   AF-A0A2D5ZRL9-F1
#
_cell.length_a   1.000
_cell.length_b   1.000
_cell.length_c   1.000
_cell.angle_alpha   90.00
_cell.angle_beta   90.00
_cell.angle_gamma   90.00
#
_symmetry.space_group_name_H-M   'P 1'
#
loop_
_entity.id
_entity.type
_entity.pdbx_description
1 polymer ?
#
loop_
_entity_poly.entity_id
_entity_poly.type
_entity_poly.pdbx_seq_one_letter_code
_entity_poly.pdbx_strand_id
1 'polypeptide(L)' 'MATWIALFRGVNVGGKNILPMAQLRDDLESLDLKNVRPYIQSGNVVFDSS' A
#
# COMPACT_ATOMS: atom_id res chain seq x y z
N MET A 1 10.11 -5.87 -15.03
CA MET A 1 9.09 -5.32 -14.13
C MET A 1 8.12 -6.43 -13.80
N ALA A 2 8.18 -6.91 -12.57
CA ALA A 2 7.22 -7.84 -12.01
C ALA A 2 6.18 -7.07 -11.20
N THR A 3 4.93 -7.49 -11.27
CA THR A 3 3.85 -6.96 -10.44
C THR A 3 3.83 -7.70 -9.12
N TRP A 4 3.81 -6.95 -8.03
CA TRP A 4 3.81 -7.45 -6.65
C TRP A 4 2.57 -6.98 -5.91
N ILE A 5 2.24 -7.72 -4.84
CA ILE A 5 1.18 -7.37 -3.90
C ILE A 5 1.79 -7.33 -2.50
N ALA A 6 1.72 -6.17 -1.84
CA ALA A 6 1.99 -6.05 -0.42
C ALA A 6 0.70 -6.26 0.36
N LEU A 7 0.69 -7.24 1.27
CA LEU A 7 -0.44 -7.58 2.12
C LEU A 7 -0.16 -7.16 3.56
N PHE A 8 -0.94 -6.22 4.07
CA PHE A 8 -0.82 -5.74 5.44
C PHE A 8 -1.94 -6.34 6.29
N ARG A 9 -1.66 -6.53 7.59
CA ARG A 9 -2.62 -7.13 8.53
C ARG A 9 -2.88 -6.19 9.70
N GLY A 10 -4.13 -6.18 10.17
CA GLY A 10 -4.52 -5.47 11.40
C GLY A 10 -4.45 -3.95 11.31
N VAL A 11 -4.53 -3.38 10.10
CA VAL A 11 -4.61 -1.93 9.88
C VAL A 11 -6.05 -1.49 9.66
N ASN A 12 -6.40 -0.27 10.07
CA ASN A 12 -7.72 0.35 9.85
C ASN A 12 -8.93 -0.46 10.40
N VAL A 13 -8.72 -1.34 11.36
CA VAL A 13 -9.79 -2.11 12.03
C VAL A 13 -10.08 -1.50 13.40
N GLY A 14 -11.36 -1.22 13.67
CA GLY A 14 -11.80 -0.73 14.98
C GLY A 14 -11.17 0.60 15.41
N GLY A 15 -10.77 1.44 14.45
CA GLY A 15 -10.10 2.71 14.71
C GLY A 15 -8.64 2.59 15.21
N LYS A 16 -8.03 1.40 15.13
CA LYS A 16 -6.63 1.16 15.54
C LYS A 16 -5.72 1.02 14.32
N ASN A 17 -4.42 1.26 14.52
CA ASN A 17 -3.38 1.14 13.49
C ASN A 17 -3.78 1.86 12.20
N ILE A 18 -4.13 3.14 12.35
CA ILE A 18 -4.61 3.96 11.24
C ILE A 18 -3.48 4.13 10.24
N LEU A 19 -3.74 3.68 9.03
CA LEU A 19 -2.84 3.79 7.89
C LEU A 19 -3.62 4.52 6.79
N PRO A 20 -3.38 5.82 6.57
CA PRO A 20 -3.98 6.53 5.46
C PRO A 20 -3.47 5.97 4.13
N MET A 21 -4.37 5.55 3.23
CA MET A 21 -3.98 4.94 1.95
C MET A 21 -3.23 5.91 1.03
N ALA A 22 -3.53 7.21 1.11
CA ALA A 22 -2.80 8.24 0.37
C ALA A 22 -1.34 8.31 0.82
N GLN A 23 -1.10 8.39 2.13
CA GLN A 23 0.26 8.38 2.67
C GLN A 23 0.99 7.08 2.33
N LEU A 24 0.33 5.92 2.47
CA LEU A 24 0.92 4.63 2.10
C LEU A 24 1.34 4.58 0.62
N ARG A 25 0.51 5.13 -0.28
CA ARG A 25 0.85 5.22 -1.70
C ARG A 25 2.10 6.10 -1.89
N ASP A 26 2.08 7.29 -1.32
CA ASP A 26 3.16 8.28 -1.47
C ASP A 26 4.49 7.73 -0.90
N ASP A 27 4.44 7.00 0.22
CA ASP A 27 5.59 6.31 0.81
C ASP A 27 6.15 5.23 -0.13
N LEU A 28 5.28 4.42 -0.74
CA LEU A 28 5.71 3.39 -1.69
C LEU A 28 6.28 3.97 -2.99
N GLU A 29 5.70 5.07 -3.49
CA GLU A 29 6.23 5.81 -4.64
C GLU A 29 7.62 6.42 -4.33
N SER A 30 7.86 6.84 -3.08
CA SER A 30 9.16 7.36 -2.64
C SER A 30 10.28 6.30 -2.62
N LEU A 31 9.90 5.02 -2.59
CA LEU A 31 10.80 3.87 -2.70
C LEU A 31 11.08 3.45 -4.15
N ASP A 32 10.75 4.30 -5.12
CA ASP A 32 10.89 4.07 -6.56
C ASP A 32 10.00 2.94 -7.12
N LEU A 33 9.03 2.46 -6.34
CA LEU A 33 8.01 1.52 -6.81
C LEU A 33 7.07 2.23 -7.79
N LYS A 34 6.65 1.50 -8.83
CA LYS A 34 5.83 2.08 -9.92
C LYS A 34 4.41 1.54 -9.88
N ASN A 35 3.49 2.28 -10.51
CA ASN A 35 2.08 1.88 -10.65
C ASN A 35 1.41 1.48 -9.31
N VAL A 36 1.76 2.21 -8.24
CA VAL A 36 1.30 1.97 -6.86
C VAL A 36 -0.21 2.21 -6.76
N ARG A 37 -0.94 1.15 -6.41
CA ARG A 37 -2.40 1.13 -6.38
C ARG A 37 -2.88 0.49 -5.07
N PRO A 38 -3.30 1.31 -4.08
CA PRO A 38 -3.96 0.80 -2.89
C PRO A 38 -5.28 0.09 -3.25
N TYR A 39 -5.59 -0.98 -2.53
CA TYR A 39 -6.85 -1.70 -2.64
C TYR A 39 -7.67 -1.46 -1.38
N ILE A 40 -8.76 -0.69 -1.52
CA ILE A 40 -9.66 -0.27 -0.43
C ILE A 40 -8.90 0.30 0.80
N GLN A 41 -9.55 0.41 1.95
CA GLN A 41 -8.88 0.83 3.20
C GLN A 41 -8.26 -0.34 3.97
N SER A 42 -7.80 -1.39 3.29
CA SER A 42 -7.25 -2.59 3.95
C SER A 42 -5.73 -2.56 4.13
N GLY A 43 -5.05 -1.54 3.60
CA GLY A 43 -3.59 -1.48 3.55
C GLY A 43 -2.96 -2.33 2.46
N ASN A 44 -3.73 -3.08 1.67
CA ASN A 44 -3.15 -3.88 0.59
C ASN A 44 -2.80 -2.99 -0.61
N VAL A 45 -1.67 -3.25 -1.25
CA VAL A 45 -1.19 -2.42 -2.37
C VAL A 45 -0.62 -3.29 -3.49
N VAL A 46 -1.00 -2.97 -4.72
CA VAL A 46 -0.39 -3.52 -5.94
C VAL A 46 0.63 -2.53 -6.49
N PHE A 47 1.81 -2.98 -6.88
CA PHE A 47 2.85 -2.12 -7.47
C PHE A 47 3.77 -2.94 -8.39
N ASP A 48 4.53 -2.25 -9.23
CA ASP A 48 5.55 -2.84 -10.08
C ASP A 48 6.95 -2.56 -9.52
N SER A 49 7.82 -3.56 -9.57
CA SER A 49 9.23 -3.48 -9.17
C SER A 49 10.12 -4.24 -10.16
N SER A 50 11.39 -3.82 -10.27
CA SER A 50 12.39 -4.36 -11.20
C SER A 50 13.24 -5.45 -10.59
#